data_AF-A0A1F3N4Q8-F1
#
_entry.id   AF-A0A1F3N4Q8-F1
#
_cell.length_a   1.000
_cell.length_b   1.000
_cell.length_c   1.000
_cell.angle_alpha   90.00
_cell.angle_beta   90.00
_cell.angle_gamma   90.00
#
_symmetry.space_group_name_H-M   'P 1'
#
loop_
_entity.id
_entity.type
_entity.pdbx_description
1 polymer ?
#
loop_
_entity_poly.entity_id
_entity_poly.type
_entity_poly.pdbx_seq_one_letter_code
_entity_poly.pdbx_strand_id
1 'polypeptide(L)'
;TRQVQLPYNRLIQPAGTQIFFGDASVESHALDAALSPDQKWLAVEERTSIVFISTQNNTVRFVLRNNFHPDLRGGANTYSGIIWHDNSGLPEVYWSLIGRDDRSFVVSAKWDGTKAEFARVIEYEKTPPADLALPNEILIRKESNRDYLYVVLNGNNKVIKQDLITGDTIWVTDPGVAPYGITMAAGKLYVTNWAGRHPAESDTEVAGIPWGRAKVNNRAGGGTREGSVTVIDPETGIIIKELLVGLHPNEIISDRTGRYVYVTNSNSDNVSVINTLIDEITETISVRLQPEINPYFGDSPNGLCLSTDNRYLYVANGMDNALAVIRLSGRAARRGTGDKSLVTGFIPTGAYPSAICLSPLDILYVSNLEASGARMGLNYSTTKNLIYNSHNMEASISVIPVPDARNLKAYTDTVIAVNDLSRATLAREAPRAGVKPKPVPDRIGEPSVFKHVVYIIKENRTYDQILGDMKQGNGDPALCTYGVNITPNTHKLCEEFMLLDNFHASGKCSAEGHQWTDASIVTDYIEKNMRAWFRSYAHVQTDALVYAPTGFLWDNAMSHAKSVRIYGEASVPVIENDLKWADIYKKYKNGEKVEFYNQTTIEPVKKILSQTYPSYGSHEFSDVMRAD
;
A
#
# COMPACT_ATOMS: atom_id res chain seq x y z
N THR A 1 -17.89 -18.20 -8.83
CA THR A 1 -17.26 -17.10 -9.60
C THR A 1 -16.11 -17.65 -10.41
N ARG A 2 -15.71 -16.98 -11.50
CA ARG A 2 -14.61 -17.42 -12.37
C ARG A 2 -13.28 -17.07 -11.72
N GLN A 3 -12.34 -18.01 -11.72
CA GLN A 3 -10.96 -17.75 -11.32
C GLN A 3 -10.25 -16.86 -12.36
N VAL A 4 -9.48 -15.89 -11.87
CA VAL A 4 -8.74 -14.91 -12.69
C VAL A 4 -7.26 -14.99 -12.32
N GLN A 5 -6.39 -15.11 -13.32
CA GLN A 5 -4.95 -14.97 -13.16
C GLN A 5 -4.55 -13.52 -13.44
N LEU A 6 -3.90 -12.90 -12.46
CA LEU A 6 -3.32 -11.56 -12.53
C LEU A 6 -2.00 -11.60 -13.34
N PRO A 7 -1.54 -10.47 -13.90
CA PRO A 7 -0.33 -10.41 -14.73
C PRO A 7 0.94 -10.95 -14.06
N TYR A 8 1.01 -10.89 -12.73
CA TYR A 8 2.14 -11.36 -11.91
C TYR A 8 1.91 -12.77 -11.31
N ASN A 9 1.16 -13.63 -12.03
CA ASN A 9 0.92 -15.03 -11.70
C ASN A 9 0.29 -15.29 -10.31
N ARG A 10 -0.54 -14.35 -9.86
CA ARG A 10 -1.44 -14.54 -8.71
C ARG A 10 -2.83 -14.91 -9.19
N LEU A 11 -3.52 -15.75 -8.44
CA LEU A 11 -4.90 -16.14 -8.74
C LEU A 11 -5.84 -15.43 -7.76
N ILE A 12 -6.98 -14.98 -8.27
CA ILE A 12 -8.10 -14.52 -7.46
C ILE A 12 -9.37 -15.28 -7.87
N GLN A 13 -10.25 -15.47 -6.90
CA GLN A 13 -11.59 -16.02 -7.14
C GLN A 13 -12.58 -15.35 -6.19
N PRO A 14 -12.93 -14.08 -6.46
CA PRO A 14 -13.73 -13.27 -5.54
C PRO A 14 -15.08 -13.94 -5.23
N ALA A 15 -15.55 -13.88 -3.99
CA ALA A 15 -16.92 -14.25 -3.65
C ALA A 15 -17.91 -13.18 -4.13
N GLY A 16 -19.21 -13.54 -4.17
CA GLY A 16 -20.28 -12.59 -4.48
C GLY A 16 -20.24 -12.01 -5.90
N THR A 17 -20.82 -10.83 -6.05
CA THR A 17 -20.89 -10.10 -7.33
C THR A 17 -19.80 -9.05 -7.38
N GLN A 18 -19.14 -8.89 -8.53
CA GLN A 18 -18.13 -7.86 -8.73
C GLN A 18 -18.72 -6.72 -9.58
N ILE A 19 -18.57 -5.48 -9.10
CA ILE A 19 -18.96 -4.28 -9.83
C ILE A 19 -17.67 -3.59 -10.28
N PHE A 20 -17.41 -3.56 -11.58
CA PHE A 20 -16.26 -2.89 -12.17
C PHE A 20 -16.60 -1.46 -12.61
N PHE A 21 -15.66 -0.54 -12.45
CA PHE A 21 -15.79 0.86 -12.81
C PHE A 21 -14.41 1.53 -12.92
N GLY A 22 -14.40 2.82 -13.25
CA GLY A 22 -13.19 3.59 -13.53
C GLY A 22 -13.01 3.79 -15.02
N ASP A 23 -11.82 4.26 -15.40
CA ASP A 23 -11.42 4.40 -16.80
C ASP A 23 -10.26 3.44 -17.06
N ALA A 24 -10.54 2.38 -17.80
CA ALA A 24 -9.57 1.31 -18.10
C ALA A 24 -8.33 1.79 -18.86
N SER A 25 -8.31 3.02 -19.38
CA SER A 25 -7.14 3.63 -20.02
C SER A 25 -6.17 4.31 -19.04
N VAL A 26 -6.55 4.38 -17.77
CA VAL A 26 -5.73 4.88 -16.66
C VAL A 26 -5.74 3.86 -15.52
N GLU A 27 -5.04 4.20 -14.44
CA GLU A 27 -4.85 3.33 -13.30
C GLU A 27 -5.89 3.67 -12.22
N SER A 28 -7.06 3.05 -12.30
CA SER A 28 -8.14 3.25 -11.34
C SER A 28 -7.95 2.38 -10.09
N HIS A 29 -8.19 2.97 -8.91
CA HIS A 29 -8.15 2.28 -7.61
C HIS A 29 -9.42 2.62 -6.83
N ALA A 30 -10.05 1.64 -6.18
CA ALA A 30 -11.10 1.87 -5.18
C ALA A 30 -10.47 1.93 -3.79
N LEU A 31 -10.25 3.14 -3.28
CA LEU A 31 -9.42 3.40 -2.09
C LEU A 31 -10.22 3.17 -0.81
N ASP A 32 -11.36 3.85 -0.72
CA ASP A 32 -12.26 3.83 0.43
C ASP A 32 -13.73 3.83 -0.03
N ALA A 33 -14.67 3.52 0.87
CA ALA A 33 -16.09 3.56 0.58
C ALA A 33 -16.94 3.84 1.83
N ALA A 34 -18.08 4.50 1.62
CA ALA A 34 -19.05 4.76 2.68
C ALA A 34 -20.49 4.50 2.20
N LEU A 35 -21.28 3.86 3.06
CA LEU A 35 -22.73 3.69 2.85
C LEU A 35 -23.47 4.95 3.27
N SER A 36 -24.45 5.35 2.46
CA SER A 36 -25.33 6.47 2.78
C SER A 36 -26.12 6.20 4.07
N PRO A 37 -26.58 7.23 4.79
CA PRO A 37 -27.37 7.06 6.01
C PRO A 37 -28.61 6.19 5.79
N ASP A 38 -29.27 6.32 4.63
CA ASP A 38 -30.44 5.51 4.24
C ASP A 38 -30.08 4.13 3.64
N GLN A 39 -28.79 3.82 3.52
CA GLN A 39 -28.23 2.55 3.05
C GLN A 39 -28.56 2.21 1.59
N LYS A 40 -29.11 3.15 0.81
CA LYS A 40 -29.47 2.93 -0.61
C LYS A 40 -28.30 3.14 -1.56
N TRP A 41 -27.26 3.82 -1.08
CA TRP A 41 -26.13 4.24 -1.89
C TRP A 41 -24.82 3.86 -1.21
N LEU A 42 -23.89 3.38 -2.02
CA LEU A 42 -22.48 3.30 -1.67
C LEU A 42 -21.76 4.41 -2.46
N ALA A 43 -21.06 5.29 -1.76
CA ALA A 43 -20.09 6.19 -2.38
C ALA A 43 -18.71 5.53 -2.26
N VAL A 44 -17.97 5.49 -3.36
CA VAL A 44 -16.62 4.92 -3.42
C VAL A 44 -15.65 6.03 -3.78
N GLU A 45 -14.60 6.18 -2.98
CA GLU A 45 -13.45 7.02 -3.28
C GLU A 45 -12.58 6.32 -4.31
N GLU A 46 -12.78 6.63 -5.58
CA GLU A 46 -11.94 6.15 -6.68
C GLU A 46 -10.80 7.15 -6.91
N ARG A 47 -9.62 6.70 -7.36
CA ARG A 47 -8.42 7.54 -7.53
C ARG A 47 -8.67 8.92 -8.16
N THR A 48 -9.61 9.05 -9.09
CA THR A 48 -9.88 10.29 -9.83
C THR A 48 -11.34 10.74 -9.78
N SER A 49 -12.18 10.09 -8.97
CA SER A 49 -13.62 10.32 -8.96
C SER A 49 -14.31 9.79 -7.70
N ILE A 50 -15.55 10.23 -7.47
CA ILE A 50 -16.47 9.58 -6.54
C ILE A 50 -17.51 8.80 -7.33
N VAL A 51 -17.61 7.49 -7.06
CA VAL A 51 -18.53 6.57 -7.73
C VAL A 51 -19.71 6.28 -6.83
N PHE A 52 -20.93 6.54 -7.32
CA PHE A 52 -22.17 6.27 -6.60
C PHE A 52 -22.81 4.99 -7.14
N ILE A 53 -22.92 3.98 -6.28
CA ILE A 53 -23.46 2.66 -6.59
C ILE A 53 -24.77 2.46 -5.83
N SER A 54 -25.81 1.97 -6.51
CA SER A 54 -27.06 1.59 -5.85
C SER A 54 -26.91 0.25 -5.14
N THR A 55 -27.23 0.19 -3.86
CA THR A 55 -27.19 -1.05 -3.07
C THR A 55 -28.37 -1.99 -3.39
N GLN A 56 -29.42 -1.47 -4.04
CA GLN A 56 -30.62 -2.24 -4.38
C GLN A 56 -30.39 -3.20 -5.55
N ASN A 57 -29.61 -2.77 -6.54
CA ASN A 57 -29.39 -3.54 -7.77
C ASN A 57 -27.91 -3.61 -8.20
N ASN A 58 -26.98 -3.14 -7.38
CA ASN A 58 -25.53 -3.24 -7.59
C ASN A 58 -25.07 -2.61 -8.92
N THR A 59 -25.66 -1.49 -9.31
CA THR A 59 -25.26 -0.75 -10.52
C THR A 59 -24.69 0.61 -10.19
N VAL A 60 -23.61 0.99 -10.87
CA VAL A 60 -23.09 2.36 -10.89
C VAL A 60 -24.17 3.28 -11.45
N ARG A 61 -24.54 4.31 -10.69
CA ARG A 61 -25.52 5.33 -11.12
C ARG A 61 -24.87 6.60 -11.60
N PHE A 62 -23.80 7.02 -10.95
CA PHE A 62 -23.13 8.27 -11.27
C PHE A 62 -21.64 8.19 -10.94
N VAL A 63 -20.83 8.90 -11.72
CA VAL A 63 -19.39 9.04 -11.50
C VAL A 63 -19.06 10.53 -11.53
N LEU A 64 -18.73 11.10 -10.38
CA LEU A 64 -18.30 12.48 -10.24
C LEU A 64 -16.79 12.56 -10.41
N ARG A 65 -16.31 12.87 -11.61
CA ARG A 65 -14.87 12.97 -11.89
C ARG A 65 -14.31 14.27 -11.33
N ASN A 66 -13.12 14.23 -10.72
CA ASN A 66 -12.41 15.40 -10.20
C ASN A 66 -12.25 16.48 -11.29
N ASN A 67 -12.02 16.06 -12.53
CA ASN A 67 -11.89 16.94 -13.70
C ASN A 67 -13.11 17.81 -14.02
N PHE A 68 -14.29 17.50 -13.46
CA PHE A 68 -15.48 18.34 -13.64
C PHE A 68 -15.41 19.63 -12.82
N HIS A 69 -14.56 19.72 -11.80
CA HIS A 69 -14.30 20.97 -11.07
C HIS A 69 -12.98 21.63 -11.56
N PRO A 70 -12.94 22.94 -11.86
CA PRO A 70 -11.75 23.62 -12.38
C PRO A 70 -10.50 23.45 -11.50
N ASP A 71 -10.64 23.62 -10.18
CA ASP A 71 -9.52 23.52 -9.23
C ASP A 71 -9.01 22.09 -9.00
N LEU A 72 -9.81 21.08 -9.35
CA LEU A 72 -9.52 19.67 -9.05
C LEU A 72 -9.05 18.90 -10.30
N ARG A 73 -8.86 19.60 -11.43
CA ARG A 73 -8.45 18.98 -12.70
C ARG A 73 -7.08 18.32 -12.58
N GLY A 74 -6.98 17.04 -12.91
CA GLY A 74 -5.76 16.24 -12.78
C GLY A 74 -5.40 15.91 -11.34
N GLY A 75 -6.26 16.23 -10.38
CA GLY A 75 -6.09 15.84 -8.98
C GLY A 75 -6.48 14.38 -8.73
N ALA A 76 -5.90 13.83 -7.68
CA ALA A 76 -6.12 12.46 -7.23
C ALA A 76 -6.65 12.44 -5.79
N ASN A 77 -7.65 11.59 -5.56
CA ASN A 77 -8.15 11.30 -4.21
C ASN A 77 -7.07 10.57 -3.40
N THR A 78 -7.05 10.77 -2.07
CA THR A 78 -5.92 10.35 -1.22
C THR A 78 -5.97 8.86 -0.87
N TYR A 79 -5.71 8.45 0.38
CA TYR A 79 -5.67 7.01 0.70
C TYR A 79 -6.96 6.52 1.34
N SER A 80 -7.67 7.41 2.03
CA SER A 80 -8.87 7.15 2.83
C SER A 80 -9.60 8.47 3.11
N GLY A 81 -10.78 8.37 3.70
CA GLY A 81 -11.48 9.51 4.29
C GLY A 81 -12.71 9.92 3.51
N ILE A 82 -13.54 8.96 3.08
CA ILE A 82 -14.86 9.27 2.53
C ILE A 82 -15.97 9.16 3.59
N ILE A 83 -16.79 10.19 3.74
CA ILE A 83 -17.89 10.17 4.71
C ILE A 83 -19.16 10.82 4.16
N TRP A 84 -20.30 10.22 4.48
CA TRP A 84 -21.61 10.85 4.28
C TRP A 84 -21.97 11.74 5.47
N HIS A 85 -22.50 12.92 5.18
CA HIS A 85 -23.03 13.85 6.17
C HIS A 85 -24.41 14.36 5.75
N ASP A 86 -25.32 14.45 6.72
CA ASP A 86 -26.70 14.92 6.50
C ASP A 86 -26.93 16.25 7.23
N ASN A 87 -27.05 17.31 6.43
CA ASN A 87 -27.22 18.69 6.89
C ASN A 87 -28.68 19.18 6.87
N SER A 88 -29.67 18.28 7.06
CA SER A 88 -31.10 18.61 6.94
C SER A 88 -31.52 19.00 5.51
N GLY A 89 -30.70 18.65 4.52
CA GLY A 89 -30.86 18.95 3.09
C GLY A 89 -30.62 17.68 2.25
N LEU A 90 -30.02 17.84 1.07
CA LEU A 90 -29.52 16.66 0.34
C LEU A 90 -28.32 16.06 1.08
N PRO A 91 -28.21 14.71 1.16
CA PRO A 91 -27.04 14.08 1.73
C PRO A 91 -25.79 14.48 0.95
N GLU A 92 -24.71 14.73 1.67
CA GLU A 92 -23.46 15.26 1.12
C GLU A 92 -22.33 14.28 1.43
N VAL A 93 -21.50 13.99 0.44
CA VAL A 93 -20.31 13.14 0.59
C VAL A 93 -19.10 14.05 0.67
N TYR A 94 -18.24 13.83 1.66
CA TYR A 94 -16.96 14.52 1.82
C TYR A 94 -15.81 13.53 1.57
N TRP A 95 -14.71 14.00 1.00
CA TRP A 95 -13.49 13.21 0.80
C TRP A 95 -12.24 14.08 0.69
N SER A 96 -11.07 13.45 0.75
CA SER A 96 -9.77 14.12 0.68
C SER A 96 -9.11 13.96 -0.69
N LEU A 97 -8.40 14.99 -1.14
CA LEU A 97 -7.83 15.05 -2.49
C LEU A 97 -6.56 15.90 -2.53
N ILE A 98 -5.62 15.51 -3.41
CA ILE A 98 -4.50 16.36 -3.86
C ILE A 98 -4.78 16.84 -5.28
N GLY A 99 -4.76 18.16 -5.48
CA GLY A 99 -4.91 18.82 -6.77
C GLY A 99 -3.56 18.99 -7.48
N ARG A 100 -3.56 19.80 -8.55
CA ARG A 100 -2.31 20.22 -9.20
C ARG A 100 -1.49 21.14 -8.30
N ASP A 101 -0.21 21.30 -8.65
CA ASP A 101 0.73 22.21 -8.00
C ASP A 101 0.83 21.98 -6.49
N ASP A 102 0.68 20.71 -6.09
CA ASP A 102 0.74 20.25 -4.71
C ASP A 102 -0.28 20.92 -3.77
N ARG A 103 -1.46 21.26 -4.29
CA ARG A 103 -2.58 21.81 -3.50
C ARG A 103 -3.37 20.69 -2.82
N SER A 104 -3.78 20.90 -1.58
CA SER A 104 -4.37 19.87 -0.71
C SER A 104 -5.78 20.26 -0.28
N PHE A 105 -6.77 19.37 -0.44
CA PHE A 105 -8.18 19.70 -0.22
C PHE A 105 -8.97 18.64 0.55
N VAL A 106 -9.98 19.10 1.29
CA VAL A 106 -11.20 18.34 1.56
C VAL A 106 -12.31 18.90 0.68
N VAL A 107 -13.00 18.03 -0.05
CA VAL A 107 -14.02 18.38 -1.03
C VAL A 107 -15.32 17.72 -0.63
N SER A 108 -16.45 18.30 -1.04
CA SER A 108 -17.75 17.67 -0.88
C SER A 108 -18.63 17.75 -2.11
N ALA A 109 -19.62 16.85 -2.18
CA ALA A 109 -20.63 16.83 -3.22
C ALA A 109 -22.01 16.43 -2.67
N LYS A 110 -23.04 17.16 -3.08
CA LYS A 110 -24.44 16.87 -2.75
C LYS A 110 -24.98 15.81 -3.68
N TRP A 111 -25.70 14.83 -3.13
CA TRP A 111 -26.29 13.72 -3.87
C TRP A 111 -27.81 13.77 -3.83
N ASP A 112 -28.45 13.81 -5.00
CA ASP A 112 -29.93 13.86 -5.11
C ASP A 112 -30.59 12.49 -5.36
N GLY A 113 -29.79 11.41 -5.40
CA GLY A 113 -30.25 10.07 -5.79
C GLY A 113 -30.05 9.74 -7.27
N THR A 114 -29.69 10.72 -8.09
CA THR A 114 -29.48 10.55 -9.54
C THR A 114 -28.15 11.15 -10.02
N LYS A 115 -27.76 12.31 -9.49
CA LYS A 115 -26.51 13.01 -9.80
C LYS A 115 -25.87 13.58 -8.55
N ALA A 116 -24.56 13.77 -8.63
CA ALA A 116 -23.78 14.47 -7.63
C ALA A 116 -23.30 15.82 -8.17
N GLU A 117 -23.30 16.85 -7.33
CA GLU A 117 -22.79 18.19 -7.66
C GLU A 117 -21.81 18.65 -6.58
N PHE A 118 -20.64 19.14 -6.98
CA PHE A 118 -19.65 19.70 -6.06
C PHE A 118 -20.28 20.82 -5.20
N ALA A 119 -19.91 20.86 -3.93
CA ALA A 119 -20.45 21.80 -2.96
C ALA A 119 -19.34 22.60 -2.27
N ARG A 120 -18.55 22.00 -1.39
CA ARG A 120 -17.45 22.67 -0.68
C ARG A 120 -16.10 22.23 -1.22
N VAL A 121 -15.15 23.16 -1.22
CA VAL A 121 -13.73 22.92 -1.47
C VAL A 121 -12.97 23.67 -0.38
N ILE A 122 -12.35 22.93 0.54
CA ILE A 122 -11.61 23.45 1.68
C ILE A 122 -10.13 23.15 1.43
N GLU A 123 -9.30 24.17 1.30
CA GLU A 123 -7.88 24.03 1.02
C GLU A 123 -7.04 24.05 2.30
N TYR A 124 -5.98 23.24 2.32
CA TYR A 124 -5.04 23.13 3.43
C TYR A 124 -3.62 23.45 2.94
N GLU A 125 -2.99 24.41 3.61
CA GLU A 125 -1.63 24.80 3.29
C GLU A 125 -0.60 23.80 3.80
N LYS A 126 0.42 23.55 2.98
CA LYS A 126 1.58 22.76 3.37
C LYS A 126 2.43 23.51 4.41
N THR A 127 3.00 22.76 5.35
CA THR A 127 3.92 23.28 6.37
C THR A 127 5.30 22.67 6.15
N PRO A 128 6.35 23.48 5.84
CA PRO A 128 7.70 22.98 5.70
C PRO A 128 8.15 22.12 6.90
N PRO A 129 8.87 21.00 6.68
CA PRO A 129 9.48 20.60 5.42
C PRO A 129 8.54 19.87 4.45
N ALA A 130 7.23 19.79 4.74
CA ALA A 130 6.27 19.13 3.87
C ALA A 130 6.01 19.89 2.57
N ASP A 131 6.02 19.16 1.46
CA ASP A 131 5.63 19.67 0.14
C ASP A 131 4.12 19.62 -0.10
N LEU A 132 3.39 18.88 0.76
CA LEU A 132 1.94 18.72 0.74
C LEU A 132 1.38 18.72 2.17
N ALA A 133 0.18 19.29 2.37
CA ALA A 133 -0.54 19.09 3.63
C ALA A 133 -1.06 17.64 3.74
N LEU A 134 -1.50 17.08 2.60
CA LEU A 134 -1.96 15.71 2.43
C LEU A 134 -3.08 15.32 3.40
N PRO A 135 -4.28 15.91 3.24
CA PRO A 135 -5.48 15.48 3.93
C PRO A 135 -5.77 14.01 3.59
N ASN A 136 -6.17 13.24 4.59
CA ASN A 136 -6.47 11.82 4.46
C ASN A 136 -7.81 11.53 5.13
N GLU A 137 -7.80 10.79 6.24
CA GLU A 137 -9.02 10.46 6.96
C GLU A 137 -9.68 11.71 7.53
N ILE A 138 -11.00 11.76 7.39
CA ILE A 138 -11.84 12.83 7.93
C ILE A 138 -12.93 12.28 8.82
N LEU A 139 -13.37 13.11 9.77
CA LEU A 139 -14.51 12.81 10.61
C LEU A 139 -15.37 14.06 10.75
N ILE A 140 -16.68 13.92 10.55
CA ILE A 140 -17.64 15.00 10.81
C ILE A 140 -18.44 14.65 12.06
N ARG A 141 -18.50 15.58 13.02
CA ARG A 141 -19.27 15.42 14.26
C ARG A 141 -20.05 16.67 14.62
N LYS A 142 -21.25 16.44 15.14
CA LYS A 142 -22.07 17.47 15.73
C LYS A 142 -21.74 17.62 17.22
N GLU A 143 -21.34 18.81 17.62
CA GLU A 143 -21.04 19.18 19.00
C GLU A 143 -21.77 20.49 19.33
N SER A 144 -22.55 20.51 20.43
CA SER A 144 -23.29 21.71 20.85
C SER A 144 -24.09 22.39 19.71
N ASN A 145 -24.72 21.58 18.86
CA ASN A 145 -25.49 21.97 17.66
C ASN A 145 -24.69 22.55 16.48
N ARG A 146 -23.36 22.45 16.48
CA ARG A 146 -22.51 22.81 15.33
C ARG A 146 -21.81 21.58 14.78
N ASP A 147 -21.63 21.53 13.48
CA ASP A 147 -20.86 20.46 12.84
C ASP A 147 -19.39 20.89 12.76
N TYR A 148 -18.51 20.01 13.22
CA TYR A 148 -17.07 20.16 13.14
C TYR A 148 -16.50 19.11 12.21
N LEU A 149 -15.55 19.55 11.39
CA LEU A 149 -14.72 18.70 10.54
C LEU A 149 -13.39 18.48 11.23
N TYR A 150 -13.05 17.21 11.43
CA TYR A 150 -11.72 16.78 11.81
C TYR A 150 -11.01 16.22 10.59
N VAL A 151 -9.78 16.66 10.37
CA VAL A 151 -8.97 16.21 9.22
C VAL A 151 -7.59 15.78 9.70
N VAL A 152 -7.18 14.60 9.28
CA VAL A 152 -5.79 14.18 9.35
C VAL A 152 -5.01 14.78 8.20
N LEU A 153 -3.98 15.58 8.49
CA LEU A 153 -3.04 16.12 7.52
C LEU A 153 -1.73 15.32 7.61
N ASN A 154 -1.69 14.22 6.85
CA ASN A 154 -0.61 13.23 6.87
C ASN A 154 0.76 13.86 6.53
N GLY A 155 0.79 14.80 5.61
CA GLY A 155 2.01 15.46 5.15
C GLY A 155 2.55 16.44 6.19
N ASN A 156 1.66 17.23 6.78
CA ASN A 156 2.01 18.21 7.81
C ASN A 156 2.30 17.60 9.20
N ASN A 157 2.03 16.30 9.40
CA ASN A 157 2.00 15.68 10.73
C ASN A 157 1.04 16.39 11.68
N LYS A 158 -0.20 16.67 11.23
CA LYS A 158 -1.21 17.37 12.05
C LYS A 158 -2.57 16.68 12.01
N VAL A 159 -3.36 16.92 13.04
CA VAL A 159 -4.82 16.79 13.04
C VAL A 159 -5.40 18.18 13.30
N ILE A 160 -6.43 18.54 12.55
CA ILE A 160 -7.11 19.83 12.66
C ILE A 160 -8.58 19.62 12.96
N LYS A 161 -9.13 20.46 13.84
CA LYS A 161 -10.59 20.62 14.03
C LYS A 161 -11.00 21.97 13.47
N GLN A 162 -12.03 21.99 12.63
CA GLN A 162 -12.58 23.20 12.04
C GLN A 162 -14.10 23.23 12.17
N ASP A 163 -14.68 24.41 12.32
CA ASP A 163 -16.13 24.59 12.13
C ASP A 163 -16.46 24.29 10.66
N LEU A 164 -17.34 23.32 10.42
CA LEU A 164 -17.64 22.85 9.07
C LEU A 164 -18.32 23.96 8.24
N ILE A 165 -19.06 24.88 8.88
CA ILE A 165 -19.81 25.91 8.18
C ILE A 165 -18.89 27.07 7.82
N THR A 166 -18.18 27.63 8.81
CA THR A 166 -17.35 28.83 8.62
C THR A 166 -15.97 28.53 8.06
N GLY A 167 -15.46 27.30 8.24
CA GLY A 167 -14.10 26.92 7.91
C GLY A 167 -13.07 27.38 8.95
N ASP A 168 -13.52 28.00 10.06
CA ASP A 168 -12.62 28.49 11.10
C ASP A 168 -11.93 27.33 11.80
N THR A 169 -10.61 27.40 11.88
CA THR A 169 -9.80 26.47 12.65
C THR A 169 -10.01 26.69 14.15
N ILE A 170 -10.44 25.63 14.83
CA ILE A 170 -10.66 25.63 16.28
C ILE A 170 -9.36 25.29 17.01
N TRP A 171 -8.68 24.22 16.59
CA TRP A 171 -7.37 23.84 17.08
C TRP A 171 -6.62 22.99 16.05
N VAL A 172 -5.30 22.93 16.22
CA VAL A 172 -4.39 22.08 15.45
C VAL A 172 -3.46 21.36 16.43
N THR A 173 -3.31 20.05 16.25
CA THR A 173 -2.48 19.20 17.13
C THR A 173 -1.51 18.39 16.29
N ASP A 174 -0.31 18.14 16.82
CA ASP A 174 0.66 17.21 16.24
C ASP A 174 0.50 15.82 16.87
N PRO A 175 -0.13 14.86 16.18
CA PRO A 175 -0.38 13.54 16.76
C PRO A 175 0.83 12.60 16.71
N GLY A 176 1.87 12.92 15.94
CA GLY A 176 2.93 11.98 15.58
C GLY A 176 3.24 11.99 14.09
N VAL A 177 4.03 11.02 13.65
CA VAL A 177 4.64 11.01 12.31
C VAL A 177 3.75 10.29 11.30
N ALA A 178 3.38 11.00 10.23
CA ALA A 178 2.50 10.56 9.15
C ALA A 178 1.16 10.02 9.70
N PRO A 179 0.33 10.87 10.32
CA PRO A 179 -0.98 10.46 10.80
C PRO A 179 -1.84 9.98 9.63
N TYR A 180 -2.62 8.92 9.82
CA TYR A 180 -3.40 8.29 8.75
C TYR A 180 -4.90 8.34 9.02
N GLY A 181 -5.36 7.56 10.00
CA GLY A 181 -6.77 7.34 10.33
C GLY A 181 -7.18 8.09 11.58
N ILE A 182 -8.47 8.41 11.71
CA ILE A 182 -9.07 9.07 12.86
C ILE A 182 -10.43 8.47 13.20
N THR A 183 -10.67 8.17 14.49
CA THR A 183 -11.99 7.80 14.98
C THR A 183 -12.30 8.49 16.30
N MET A 184 -13.58 8.46 16.70
CA MET A 184 -14.03 8.97 17.99
C MET A 184 -14.66 7.86 18.81
N ALA A 185 -14.26 7.76 20.08
CA ALA A 185 -14.77 6.77 21.02
C ALA A 185 -14.68 7.30 22.46
N ALA A 186 -15.71 7.04 23.28
CA ALA A 186 -15.78 7.50 24.67
C ALA A 186 -15.41 9.00 24.86
N GLY A 187 -15.87 9.88 23.95
CA GLY A 187 -15.61 11.32 24.01
C GLY A 187 -14.17 11.74 23.69
N LYS A 188 -13.35 10.85 23.10
CA LYS A 188 -11.96 11.11 22.73
C LYS A 188 -11.72 10.79 21.27
N LEU A 189 -10.77 11.48 20.66
CA LEU A 189 -10.25 11.15 19.33
C LEU A 189 -9.09 10.16 19.46
N TYR A 190 -8.99 9.24 18.50
CA TYR A 190 -7.87 8.31 18.37
C TYR A 190 -7.36 8.43 16.94
N VAL A 191 -6.06 8.70 16.80
CA VAL A 191 -5.41 8.97 15.51
C VAL A 191 -4.28 7.98 15.31
N THR A 192 -4.26 7.23 14.20
CA THR A 192 -3.16 6.32 13.87
C THR A 192 -2.00 7.10 13.23
N ASN A 193 -0.75 6.71 13.52
CA ASN A 193 0.46 7.30 12.95
C ASN A 193 1.34 6.22 12.33
N TRP A 194 1.58 6.29 11.03
CA TRP A 194 2.31 5.25 10.27
C TRP A 194 3.72 4.97 10.80
N ALA A 195 4.45 6.02 11.17
CA ALA A 195 5.81 5.92 11.73
C ALA A 195 5.84 6.08 13.27
N GLY A 196 4.66 6.10 13.89
CA GLY A 196 4.53 6.24 15.33
C GLY A 196 4.89 7.64 15.84
N ARG A 197 5.61 7.68 16.97
CA ARG A 197 5.95 8.93 17.65
C ARG A 197 7.18 9.57 17.02
N HIS A 198 7.30 10.89 17.17
CA HIS A 198 8.52 11.62 16.77
C HIS A 198 9.77 11.02 17.44
N PRO A 199 10.90 10.90 16.70
CA PRO A 199 12.19 10.57 17.30
C PRO A 199 12.58 11.59 18.38
N ALA A 200 13.02 11.09 19.53
CA ALA A 200 13.64 11.92 20.56
C ALA A 200 15.12 12.17 20.21
N GLU A 201 15.73 13.20 20.79
CA GLU A 201 17.16 13.47 20.59
C GLU A 201 18.07 12.30 21.05
N SER A 202 17.58 11.47 21.97
CA SER A 202 18.28 10.28 22.48
C SER A 202 18.13 9.05 21.57
N ASP A 203 17.28 9.08 20.55
CA ASP A 203 17.10 7.95 19.64
C ASP A 203 18.30 7.82 18.70
N THR A 204 18.96 6.66 18.74
CA THR A 204 20.16 6.38 17.94
C THR A 204 19.87 5.70 16.61
N GLU A 205 18.72 5.02 16.49
CA GLU A 205 18.28 4.35 15.25
C GLU A 205 17.14 5.15 14.62
N VAL A 206 17.52 6.11 13.77
CA VAL A 206 16.60 7.05 13.12
C VAL A 206 16.98 7.19 11.65
N ALA A 207 16.01 7.04 10.76
CA ALA A 207 16.18 7.23 9.32
C ALA A 207 15.30 8.37 8.79
N GLY A 208 15.66 8.85 7.60
CA GLY A 208 14.84 9.81 6.86
C GLY A 208 13.58 9.17 6.32
N ILE A 209 12.51 9.94 6.34
CA ILE A 209 11.27 9.71 5.60
C ILE A 209 10.93 11.01 4.85
N PRO A 210 9.97 11.01 3.91
CA PRO A 210 9.46 12.26 3.35
C PRO A 210 9.07 13.21 4.47
N TRP A 211 9.60 14.42 4.40
CA TRP A 211 9.26 15.53 5.28
C TRP A 211 9.45 15.26 6.78
N GLY A 212 10.42 14.41 7.14
CA GLY A 212 10.72 14.14 8.55
C GLY A 212 11.68 13.00 8.79
N ARG A 213 11.59 12.44 9.99
CA ARG A 213 12.41 11.31 10.45
C ARG A 213 11.54 10.31 11.20
N ALA A 214 11.88 9.03 11.10
CA ALA A 214 11.21 7.96 11.81
C ALA A 214 12.21 7.13 12.62
N LYS A 215 11.73 6.55 13.72
CA LYS A 215 12.51 5.57 14.48
C LYS A 215 12.52 4.26 13.71
N VAL A 216 13.69 3.68 13.52
CA VAL A 216 13.88 2.48 12.70
C VAL A 216 14.54 1.35 13.47
N ASN A 217 14.48 0.14 12.92
CA ASN A 217 15.18 -1.03 13.43
C ASN A 217 16.27 -1.44 12.44
N ASN A 218 17.51 -1.04 12.71
CA ASN A 218 18.63 -1.33 11.82
C ASN A 218 18.98 -2.82 11.76
N ARG A 219 18.54 -3.62 12.74
CA ARG A 219 18.71 -5.09 12.69
C ARG A 219 17.71 -5.78 11.78
N ALA A 220 16.63 -5.10 11.42
CA ALA A 220 15.55 -5.59 10.57
C ALA A 220 15.50 -4.80 9.24
N GLY A 221 16.67 -4.54 8.65
CA GLY A 221 16.82 -3.85 7.37
C GLY A 221 16.51 -2.35 7.38
N GLY A 222 16.21 -1.75 8.54
CA GLY A 222 16.03 -0.30 8.68
C GLY A 222 14.60 0.20 8.50
N GLY A 223 13.59 -0.68 8.44
CA GLY A 223 12.18 -0.27 8.47
C GLY A 223 11.76 0.37 9.80
N THR A 224 10.59 1.01 9.83
CA THR A 224 10.06 1.65 11.04
C THR A 224 9.94 0.65 12.19
N ARG A 225 10.26 1.08 13.40
CA ARG A 225 10.26 0.20 14.59
C ARG A 225 9.01 0.31 15.45
N GLU A 226 8.19 1.33 15.23
CA GLU A 226 6.94 1.54 15.95
C GLU A 226 5.87 2.17 15.07
N GLY A 227 4.61 1.77 15.28
CA GLY A 227 3.44 2.56 14.95
C GLY A 227 2.75 3.02 16.24
N SER A 228 1.92 4.05 16.17
CA SER A 228 1.21 4.55 17.35
C SER A 228 -0.23 4.94 17.09
N VAL A 229 -1.00 5.02 18.17
CA VAL A 229 -2.28 5.70 18.23
C VAL A 229 -2.19 6.82 19.25
N THR A 230 -2.55 8.03 18.85
CA THR A 230 -2.57 9.20 19.73
C THR A 230 -4.00 9.52 20.13
N VAL A 231 -4.23 9.62 21.44
CA VAL A 231 -5.52 9.91 22.06
C VAL A 231 -5.58 11.41 22.34
N ILE A 232 -6.59 12.09 21.81
CA ILE A 232 -6.71 13.56 21.84
C ILE A 232 -8.06 13.95 22.43
N ASP A 233 -8.06 14.99 23.26
CA ASP A 233 -9.27 15.68 23.70
C ASP A 233 -9.89 16.47 22.53
N PRO A 234 -11.11 16.13 22.07
CA PRO A 234 -11.75 16.78 20.93
C PRO A 234 -12.10 18.26 21.17
N GLU A 235 -12.23 18.70 22.42
CA GLU A 235 -12.58 20.08 22.75
C GLU A 235 -11.35 20.98 22.69
N THR A 236 -10.24 20.53 23.28
CA THR A 236 -9.04 21.35 23.49
C THR A 236 -7.90 21.06 22.51
N GLY A 237 -7.92 19.91 21.83
CA GLY A 237 -6.81 19.42 21.01
C GLY A 237 -5.63 18.89 21.83
N ILE A 238 -5.74 18.81 23.16
CA ILE A 238 -4.65 18.34 24.02
C ILE A 238 -4.47 16.82 23.87
N ILE A 239 -3.22 16.37 23.75
CA ILE A 239 -2.87 14.95 23.75
C ILE A 239 -3.05 14.39 25.16
N ILE A 240 -3.88 13.35 25.28
CA ILE A 240 -4.16 12.63 26.52
C ILE A 240 -3.16 11.49 26.71
N LYS A 241 -2.90 10.71 25.65
CA LYS A 241 -2.06 9.50 25.72
C LYS A 241 -1.54 9.12 24.34
N GLU A 242 -0.36 8.52 24.30
CA GLU A 242 0.17 7.85 23.11
C GLU A 242 0.30 6.35 23.39
N LEU A 243 -0.19 5.53 22.46
CA LEU A 243 -0.22 4.07 22.56
C LEU A 243 0.63 3.47 21.44
N LEU A 244 1.56 2.58 21.79
CA LEU A 244 2.31 1.82 20.79
C LEU A 244 1.47 0.65 20.28
N VAL A 245 1.25 0.61 18.97
CA VAL A 245 0.54 -0.48 18.28
C VAL A 245 1.50 -1.21 17.34
N GLY A 246 0.98 -2.07 16.45
CA GLY A 246 1.81 -2.68 15.41
C GLY A 246 2.34 -1.65 14.41
N LEU A 247 3.19 -2.12 13.49
CA LEU A 247 3.81 -1.28 12.48
C LEU A 247 2.82 -0.93 11.36
N HIS A 248 2.94 0.29 10.84
CA HIS A 248 2.11 0.82 9.77
C HIS A 248 0.59 0.73 10.08
N PRO A 249 0.13 1.36 11.19
CA PRO A 249 -1.28 1.37 11.55
C PRO A 249 -2.10 2.18 10.55
N ASN A 250 -3.12 1.54 9.97
CA ASN A 250 -3.97 2.12 8.92
C ASN A 250 -5.36 2.48 9.48
N GLU A 251 -6.38 1.71 9.07
CA GLU A 251 -7.78 1.90 9.39
C GLU A 251 -8.02 1.81 10.90
N ILE A 252 -8.88 2.70 11.40
CA ILE A 252 -9.24 2.78 12.80
C ILE A 252 -10.75 3.01 12.96
N ILE A 253 -11.43 2.07 13.60
CA ILE A 253 -12.87 2.23 13.92
C ILE A 253 -13.13 2.03 15.40
N SER A 254 -14.20 2.64 15.88
CA SER A 254 -14.78 2.34 17.20
C SER A 254 -16.00 1.44 17.08
N ASP A 255 -16.26 0.67 18.13
CA ASP A 255 -17.54 -0.03 18.23
C ASP A 255 -18.67 0.97 18.50
N ARG A 256 -19.92 0.56 18.21
CA ARG A 256 -21.11 1.43 18.43
C ARG A 256 -21.24 2.00 19.85
N THR A 257 -20.66 1.33 20.86
CA THR A 257 -20.69 1.82 22.25
C THR A 257 -19.52 2.74 22.59
N GLY A 258 -18.54 2.87 21.70
CA GLY A 258 -17.31 3.63 21.91
C GLY A 258 -16.42 3.05 23.01
N ARG A 259 -16.60 1.79 23.39
CA ARG A 259 -15.84 1.10 24.44
C ARG A 259 -14.54 0.47 23.92
N TYR A 260 -14.53 0.12 22.64
CA TYR A 260 -13.37 -0.48 21.98
C TYR A 260 -13.05 0.26 20.69
N VAL A 261 -11.76 0.38 20.41
CA VAL A 261 -11.20 0.86 19.14
C VAL A 261 -10.33 -0.23 18.56
N TYR A 262 -10.42 -0.45 17.25
CA TYR A 262 -9.69 -1.48 16.50
C TYR A 262 -8.81 -0.82 15.46
N VAL A 263 -7.57 -1.29 15.34
CA VAL A 263 -6.57 -0.70 14.44
C VAL A 263 -5.90 -1.80 13.64
N THR A 264 -5.98 -1.75 12.31
CA THR A 264 -5.18 -2.64 11.45
C THR A 264 -3.73 -2.20 11.38
N ASN A 265 -2.78 -3.14 11.49
CA ASN A 265 -1.35 -2.87 11.41
C ASN A 265 -0.73 -3.64 10.22
N SER A 266 -0.65 -3.02 9.05
CA SER A 266 -0.31 -3.70 7.79
C SER A 266 1.07 -4.34 7.84
N ASN A 267 2.05 -3.67 8.46
CA ASN A 267 3.43 -4.18 8.55
C ASN A 267 3.64 -5.09 9.79
N SER A 268 2.57 -5.62 10.38
CA SER A 268 2.65 -6.55 11.52
C SER A 268 1.63 -7.69 11.49
N ASP A 269 0.87 -7.83 10.40
CA ASP A 269 -0.14 -8.88 10.19
C ASP A 269 -1.08 -9.08 11.39
N ASN A 270 -1.50 -7.97 12.02
CA ASN A 270 -2.38 -8.01 13.18
C ASN A 270 -3.31 -6.79 13.32
N VAL A 271 -4.29 -6.92 14.21
CA VAL A 271 -5.17 -5.85 14.68
C VAL A 271 -4.90 -5.58 16.15
N SER A 272 -4.70 -4.31 16.52
CA SER A 272 -4.67 -3.88 17.93
C SER A 272 -6.07 -3.50 18.40
N VAL A 273 -6.45 -3.94 19.60
CA VAL A 273 -7.72 -3.59 20.25
C VAL A 273 -7.46 -2.75 21.49
N ILE A 274 -8.00 -1.54 21.51
CA ILE A 274 -7.84 -0.57 22.59
C ILE A 274 -9.14 -0.49 23.38
N ASN A 275 -9.07 -0.64 24.70
CA ASN A 275 -10.17 -0.33 25.61
C ASN A 275 -10.13 1.15 25.96
N THR A 276 -11.18 1.87 25.58
CA THR A 276 -11.26 3.33 25.65
C THR A 276 -11.57 3.87 27.04
N LEU A 277 -11.92 3.01 28.00
CA LEU A 277 -12.13 3.44 29.39
C LEU A 277 -10.82 3.68 30.13
N ILE A 278 -9.78 2.91 29.78
CA ILE A 278 -8.45 2.96 30.41
C ILE A 278 -7.34 3.39 29.43
N ASP A 279 -7.69 3.49 28.15
CA ASP A 279 -6.76 3.76 27.04
C ASP A 279 -5.60 2.77 27.02
N GLU A 280 -5.89 1.48 27.03
CA GLU A 280 -4.88 0.43 26.97
C GLU A 280 -5.24 -0.63 25.94
N ILE A 281 -4.21 -1.24 25.35
CA ILE A 281 -4.37 -2.35 24.42
C ILE A 281 -4.76 -3.59 25.22
N THR A 282 -5.97 -4.10 24.99
CA THR A 282 -6.49 -5.30 25.67
C THR A 282 -6.25 -6.57 24.87
N GLU A 283 -6.05 -6.45 23.56
CA GLU A 283 -5.75 -7.58 22.69
C GLU A 283 -4.97 -7.15 21.44
N THR A 284 -4.09 -8.04 20.97
CA THR A 284 -3.46 -7.97 19.64
C THR A 284 -3.81 -9.26 18.92
N ILE A 285 -4.52 -9.16 17.80
CA ILE A 285 -5.13 -10.29 17.10
C ILE A 285 -4.39 -10.51 15.79
N SER A 286 -3.70 -11.63 15.64
CA SER A 286 -3.09 -12.00 14.36
C SER A 286 -4.16 -12.31 13.31
N VAL A 287 -3.96 -11.83 12.08
CA VAL A 287 -4.87 -12.06 10.95
C VAL A 287 -4.31 -13.03 9.91
N ARG A 288 -3.19 -13.67 10.24
CA ARG A 288 -2.37 -14.45 9.30
C ARG A 288 -3.14 -15.60 8.69
N LEU A 289 -2.99 -15.79 7.38
CA LEU A 289 -3.54 -16.93 6.65
C LEU A 289 -2.66 -18.18 6.87
N GLN A 290 -3.20 -19.17 7.60
CA GLN A 290 -2.54 -20.45 7.87
C GLN A 290 -1.08 -20.28 8.38
N PRO A 291 -0.85 -19.57 9.50
CA PRO A 291 0.49 -19.20 9.96
C PRO A 291 1.42 -20.41 10.22
N GLU A 292 0.85 -21.58 10.51
CA GLU A 292 1.59 -22.85 10.63
C GLU A 292 2.21 -23.32 9.31
N ILE A 293 1.56 -22.99 8.18
CA ILE A 293 2.03 -23.29 6.82
C ILE A 293 2.92 -22.16 6.31
N ASN A 294 2.40 -20.91 6.35
CA ASN A 294 3.09 -19.70 5.91
C ASN A 294 3.51 -18.83 7.11
N PRO A 295 4.76 -18.95 7.61
CA PRO A 295 5.26 -18.15 8.72
C PRO A 295 5.84 -16.79 8.28
N TYR A 296 5.81 -16.46 6.99
CA TYR A 296 6.40 -15.23 6.47
C TYR A 296 5.47 -14.03 6.66
N PHE A 297 6.04 -12.85 6.80
CA PHE A 297 5.29 -11.59 6.84
C PHE A 297 4.58 -11.34 5.51
N GLY A 298 3.41 -10.69 5.56
CA GLY A 298 2.83 -10.05 4.38
C GLY A 298 1.37 -10.38 4.11
N ASP A 299 0.53 -10.52 5.13
CA ASP A 299 -0.93 -10.61 4.94
C ASP A 299 -1.53 -9.20 4.71
N SER A 300 -0.84 -8.15 5.19
CA SER A 300 -1.14 -6.73 4.97
C SER A 300 -2.57 -6.29 5.33
N PRO A 301 -3.00 -6.40 6.61
CA PRO A 301 -4.32 -5.93 7.03
C PRO A 301 -4.43 -4.40 6.94
N ASN A 302 -5.40 -3.87 6.21
CA ASN A 302 -5.46 -2.43 5.94
C ASN A 302 -6.84 -1.76 6.01
N GLY A 303 -7.91 -2.55 6.18
CA GLY A 303 -9.28 -2.07 6.36
C GLY A 303 -10.08 -3.01 7.24
N LEU A 304 -11.13 -2.50 7.90
CA LEU A 304 -11.88 -3.27 8.88
C LEU A 304 -13.36 -2.84 9.01
N CYS A 305 -14.22 -3.77 9.39
CA CYS A 305 -15.63 -3.51 9.64
C CYS A 305 -16.19 -4.44 10.71
N LEU A 306 -17.04 -3.93 11.60
CA LEU A 306 -17.73 -4.75 12.59
C LEU A 306 -19.03 -5.32 12.03
N SER A 307 -19.31 -6.58 12.38
CA SER A 307 -20.65 -7.15 12.30
C SER A 307 -21.69 -6.30 13.03
N THR A 308 -22.95 -6.37 12.58
CA THR A 308 -24.07 -5.58 13.13
C THR A 308 -24.31 -5.81 14.62
N ASP A 309 -23.88 -6.94 15.18
CA ASP A 309 -23.99 -7.32 16.59
C ASP A 309 -22.69 -7.15 17.41
N ASN A 310 -21.63 -6.61 16.81
CA ASN A 310 -20.28 -6.44 17.36
C ASN A 310 -19.63 -7.75 17.88
N ARG A 311 -20.01 -8.93 17.36
CA ARG A 311 -19.37 -10.21 17.75
C ARG A 311 -18.26 -10.64 16.81
N TYR A 312 -18.31 -10.18 15.57
CA TYR A 312 -17.30 -10.41 14.55
C TYR A 312 -16.70 -9.11 14.03
N LEU A 313 -15.41 -9.18 13.71
CA LEU A 313 -14.65 -8.18 12.97
C LEU A 313 -14.23 -8.80 11.63
N TYR A 314 -14.51 -8.09 10.55
CA TYR A 314 -14.00 -8.38 9.21
C TYR A 314 -12.77 -7.52 8.96
N VAL A 315 -11.68 -8.10 8.47
CA VAL A 315 -10.42 -7.39 8.21
C VAL A 315 -9.97 -7.69 6.79
N ALA A 316 -9.69 -6.66 6.00
CA ALA A 316 -9.17 -6.80 4.65
C ALA A 316 -7.68 -7.10 4.73
N ASN A 317 -7.29 -8.31 4.32
CA ASN A 317 -5.90 -8.70 4.12
C ASN A 317 -5.58 -8.46 2.63
N GLY A 318 -4.95 -7.32 2.34
CA GLY A 318 -4.68 -6.87 0.98
C GLY A 318 -3.93 -7.92 0.16
N MET A 319 -2.84 -8.42 0.73
CA MET A 319 -1.97 -9.35 0.03
C MET A 319 -2.56 -10.76 -0.06
N ASP A 320 -3.50 -11.15 0.80
CA ASP A 320 -4.18 -12.45 0.69
C ASP A 320 -5.33 -12.43 -0.33
N ASN A 321 -5.73 -11.26 -0.81
CA ASN A 321 -6.95 -11.04 -1.60
C ASN A 321 -8.19 -11.61 -0.90
N ALA A 322 -8.29 -11.37 0.40
CA ALA A 322 -9.34 -11.94 1.24
C ALA A 322 -9.70 -11.04 2.44
N LEU A 323 -10.88 -11.29 3.00
CA LEU A 323 -11.25 -10.82 4.34
C LEU A 323 -11.00 -11.90 5.38
N ALA A 324 -10.26 -11.61 6.44
CA ALA A 324 -10.24 -12.43 7.65
C ALA A 324 -11.52 -12.20 8.47
N VAL A 325 -12.17 -13.28 8.92
CA VAL A 325 -13.38 -13.23 9.77
C VAL A 325 -13.02 -13.59 11.20
N ILE A 326 -13.04 -12.61 12.10
CA ILE A 326 -12.57 -12.75 13.47
C ILE A 326 -13.74 -12.76 14.43
N ARG A 327 -13.90 -13.83 15.21
CA ARG A 327 -14.80 -13.84 16.37
C ARG A 327 -14.11 -13.13 17.53
N LEU A 328 -14.74 -12.08 18.07
CA LEU A 328 -14.16 -11.24 19.12
C LEU A 328 -14.33 -11.86 20.51
N SER A 329 -13.33 -11.67 21.37
CA SER A 329 -13.32 -12.08 22.78
C SER A 329 -14.04 -11.09 23.69
N GLY A 330 -14.29 -11.48 24.95
CA GLY A 330 -14.79 -10.54 25.97
C GLY A 330 -13.83 -9.39 26.28
N ARG A 331 -12.55 -9.50 25.88
CA ARG A 331 -11.54 -8.44 26.01
C ARG A 331 -11.49 -7.51 24.80
N ALA A 332 -12.09 -7.91 23.68
CA ALA A 332 -12.14 -7.12 22.46
C ALA A 332 -13.54 -6.55 22.16
N ALA A 333 -14.61 -7.15 22.67
CA ALA A 333 -15.97 -6.66 22.47
C ALA A 333 -16.87 -6.94 23.67
N ARG A 334 -17.86 -6.06 23.91
CA ARG A 334 -18.84 -6.23 25.00
C ARG A 334 -19.65 -7.52 24.86
N ARG A 335 -19.96 -7.93 23.63
CA ARG A 335 -20.67 -9.18 23.30
C ARG A 335 -19.73 -10.29 22.82
N GLY A 336 -18.42 -10.08 22.96
CA GLY A 336 -17.43 -11.07 22.59
C GLY A 336 -17.51 -12.31 23.49
N THR A 337 -16.95 -13.41 23.01
CA THR A 337 -17.05 -14.73 23.63
C THR A 337 -15.67 -15.38 23.76
N GLY A 338 -15.46 -16.17 24.81
CA GLY A 338 -14.17 -16.79 25.09
C GLY A 338 -13.06 -15.80 25.50
N ASP A 339 -11.88 -16.35 25.77
CA ASP A 339 -10.77 -15.61 26.39
C ASP A 339 -9.92 -14.82 25.39
N LYS A 340 -9.89 -15.27 24.14
CA LYS A 340 -9.13 -14.69 23.02
C LYS A 340 -9.96 -14.68 21.74
N SER A 341 -9.73 -13.66 20.94
CA SER A 341 -10.33 -13.49 19.62
C SER A 341 -9.70 -14.50 18.68
N LEU A 342 -10.48 -14.96 17.71
CA LEU A 342 -10.10 -16.09 16.85
C LEU A 342 -10.48 -15.81 15.40
N VAL A 343 -9.53 -15.96 14.49
CA VAL A 343 -9.82 -16.05 13.05
C VAL A 343 -10.58 -17.35 12.80
N THR A 344 -11.82 -17.22 12.33
CA THR A 344 -12.75 -18.35 12.09
C THR A 344 -12.81 -18.79 10.63
N GLY A 345 -12.25 -17.99 9.72
CA GLY A 345 -12.16 -18.29 8.29
C GLY A 345 -11.86 -17.03 7.47
N PHE A 346 -11.84 -17.21 6.16
CA PHE A 346 -11.54 -16.16 5.19
C PHE A 346 -12.58 -16.11 4.06
N ILE A 347 -12.83 -14.91 3.53
CA ILE A 347 -13.74 -14.65 2.40
C ILE A 347 -12.91 -14.14 1.22
N PRO A 348 -12.88 -14.80 0.05
CA PRO A 348 -12.08 -14.31 -1.08
C PRO A 348 -12.68 -13.06 -1.71
N THR A 349 -11.84 -12.12 -2.14
CA THR A 349 -12.22 -10.83 -2.74
C THR A 349 -11.55 -10.63 -4.09
N GLY A 350 -11.71 -9.45 -4.70
CA GLY A 350 -10.85 -8.97 -5.77
C GLY A 350 -9.42 -8.73 -5.28
N ALA A 351 -8.54 -8.35 -6.21
CA ALA A 351 -7.15 -8.11 -5.90
C ALA A 351 -6.98 -6.91 -4.96
N TYR A 352 -6.25 -7.14 -3.87
CA TYR A 352 -5.90 -6.16 -2.85
C TYR A 352 -7.11 -5.42 -2.23
N PRO A 353 -7.93 -6.11 -1.40
CA PRO A 353 -9.03 -5.46 -0.71
C PRO A 353 -8.53 -4.34 0.22
N SER A 354 -9.30 -3.25 0.31
CA SER A 354 -9.03 -2.10 1.20
C SER A 354 -10.21 -1.87 2.15
N ALA A 355 -11.15 -1.01 1.79
CA ALA A 355 -12.29 -0.64 2.64
C ALA A 355 -13.41 -1.68 2.65
N ILE A 356 -14.13 -1.76 3.77
CA ILE A 356 -15.24 -2.70 3.98
C ILE A 356 -16.43 -1.93 4.57
N CYS A 357 -17.57 -1.95 3.87
CA CYS A 357 -18.85 -1.52 4.44
C CYS A 357 -19.76 -2.71 4.66
N LEU A 358 -20.47 -2.75 5.79
CA LEU A 358 -21.51 -3.75 6.07
C LEU A 358 -22.88 -3.09 6.10
N SER A 359 -23.79 -3.55 5.25
CA SER A 359 -25.19 -3.11 5.30
C SER A 359 -25.96 -3.81 6.44
N PRO A 360 -27.09 -3.24 6.90
CA PRO A 360 -27.97 -3.88 7.87
C PRO A 360 -28.59 -5.20 7.39
N LEU A 361 -28.50 -5.52 6.10
CA LEU A 361 -28.96 -6.78 5.51
C LEU A 361 -27.85 -7.84 5.44
N ASP A 362 -26.78 -7.64 6.21
CA ASP A 362 -25.60 -8.50 6.24
C ASP A 362 -24.98 -8.71 4.84
N ILE A 363 -24.85 -7.60 4.08
CA ILE A 363 -24.12 -7.55 2.81
C ILE A 363 -22.83 -6.75 3.00
N LEU A 364 -21.70 -7.37 2.70
CA LEU A 364 -20.38 -6.76 2.66
C LEU A 364 -20.16 -6.11 1.28
N TYR A 365 -19.73 -4.85 1.29
CA TYR A 365 -19.18 -4.14 0.14
C TYR A 365 -17.69 -3.96 0.39
N VAL A 366 -16.86 -4.53 -0.47
CA VAL A 366 -15.40 -4.53 -0.31
C VAL A 366 -14.76 -3.81 -1.48
N SER A 367 -14.05 -2.73 -1.21
CA SER A 367 -13.22 -2.05 -2.21
C SER A 367 -12.00 -2.91 -2.53
N ASN A 368 -11.69 -3.06 -3.83
CA ASN A 368 -10.50 -3.77 -4.29
C ASN A 368 -9.62 -2.76 -5.06
N LEU A 369 -8.42 -2.48 -4.55
CA LEU A 369 -7.51 -1.49 -5.15
C LEU A 369 -7.13 -1.88 -6.58
N GLU A 370 -6.84 -3.16 -6.83
CA GLU A 370 -6.35 -3.63 -8.13
C GLU A 370 -7.41 -4.39 -8.94
N ALA A 371 -8.54 -4.74 -8.34
CA ALA A 371 -9.63 -5.48 -8.97
C ALA A 371 -9.17 -6.78 -9.69
N SER A 372 -8.99 -6.75 -11.01
CA SER A 372 -8.49 -7.87 -11.82
C SER A 372 -7.10 -7.63 -12.43
N GLY A 373 -6.40 -6.60 -11.97
CA GLY A 373 -5.07 -6.18 -12.44
C GLY A 373 -5.10 -5.59 -13.85
N ALA A 374 -3.91 -5.18 -14.33
CA ALA A 374 -3.68 -4.57 -15.65
C ALA A 374 -3.78 -5.58 -16.82
N ARG A 375 -4.99 -6.12 -17.01
CA ARG A 375 -5.28 -7.14 -18.04
C ARG A 375 -5.97 -6.58 -19.28
N MET A 376 -6.29 -5.29 -19.27
CA MET A 376 -7.03 -4.63 -20.33
C MET A 376 -6.07 -4.14 -21.43
N GLY A 377 -6.12 -4.80 -22.58
CA GLY A 377 -5.44 -4.32 -23.78
C GLY A 377 -6.25 -3.21 -24.45
N LEU A 378 -5.59 -2.12 -24.84
CA LEU A 378 -6.22 -1.00 -25.55
C LEU A 378 -5.98 -1.11 -27.06
N ASN A 379 -7.00 -0.73 -27.83
CA ASN A 379 -6.89 -0.54 -29.27
C ASN A 379 -6.44 0.89 -29.57
N TYR A 380 -5.41 1.03 -30.40
CA TYR A 380 -4.96 2.32 -30.93
C TYR A 380 -5.12 2.35 -32.44
N SER A 381 -5.50 3.49 -33.01
CA SER A 381 -5.69 3.64 -34.46
C SER A 381 -4.41 3.37 -35.28
N THR A 382 -3.25 3.44 -34.64
CA THR A 382 -1.92 3.29 -35.24
C THR A 382 -1.46 1.82 -35.36
N THR A 383 -2.14 0.86 -34.73
CA THR A 383 -1.74 -0.56 -34.77
C THR A 383 -2.95 -1.49 -34.74
N LYS A 384 -2.81 -2.69 -35.31
CA LYS A 384 -3.81 -3.76 -35.22
C LYS A 384 -3.67 -4.60 -33.94
N ASN A 385 -2.55 -4.48 -33.24
CA ASN A 385 -2.28 -5.23 -32.02
C ASN A 385 -2.87 -4.50 -30.81
N LEU A 386 -3.41 -5.26 -29.86
CA LEU A 386 -3.74 -4.71 -28.54
C LEU A 386 -2.46 -4.29 -27.83
N ILE A 387 -2.47 -3.10 -27.22
CA ILE A 387 -1.37 -2.61 -26.40
C ILE A 387 -1.74 -2.78 -24.94
N TYR A 388 -0.90 -3.51 -24.22
CA TYR A 388 -0.99 -3.69 -22.78
C TYR A 388 -0.05 -2.72 -22.08
N ASN A 389 -0.52 -2.15 -20.98
CA ASN A 389 0.27 -1.28 -20.13
C ASN A 389 -0.09 -1.59 -18.68
N SER A 390 0.91 -1.61 -17.80
CA SER A 390 0.73 -1.88 -16.37
C SER A 390 -0.17 -0.86 -15.67
N HIS A 391 -0.42 0.28 -16.31
CA HIS A 391 -1.28 1.34 -15.83
C HIS A 391 -2.72 1.31 -16.38
N ASN A 392 -3.11 0.29 -17.14
CA ASN A 392 -4.45 0.19 -17.70
C ASN A 392 -5.28 -0.78 -16.87
N MET A 393 -5.97 -0.29 -15.84
CA MET A 393 -6.78 -1.13 -14.96
C MET A 393 -8.02 -0.43 -14.43
N GLU A 394 -9.10 -1.21 -14.33
CA GLU A 394 -10.35 -0.82 -13.67
C GLU A 394 -10.26 -1.05 -12.16
N ALA A 395 -11.08 -0.34 -11.41
CA ALA A 395 -11.33 -0.62 -10.00
C ALA A 395 -12.58 -1.50 -9.83
N SER A 396 -12.79 -2.07 -8.63
CA SER A 396 -14.02 -2.82 -8.36
C SER A 396 -14.47 -2.79 -6.90
N ILE A 397 -15.77 -3.08 -6.72
CA ILE A 397 -16.35 -3.45 -5.44
C ILE A 397 -16.79 -4.92 -5.51
N SER A 398 -16.43 -5.72 -4.51
CA SER A 398 -17.06 -7.02 -4.25
C SER A 398 -18.30 -6.86 -3.37
N VAL A 399 -19.44 -7.38 -3.81
CA VAL A 399 -20.71 -7.40 -3.06
C VAL A 399 -20.99 -8.83 -2.60
N ILE A 400 -20.81 -9.08 -1.31
CA ILE A 400 -20.74 -10.42 -0.74
C ILE A 400 -21.75 -10.54 0.42
N PRO A 401 -22.78 -11.40 0.33
CA PRO A 401 -23.58 -11.75 1.49
C PRO A 401 -22.69 -12.37 2.58
N VAL A 402 -22.84 -11.95 3.83
CA VAL A 402 -22.11 -12.53 4.96
C VAL A 402 -22.34 -14.05 4.96
N PRO A 403 -21.28 -14.87 4.91
CA PRO A 403 -21.43 -16.31 4.79
C PRO A 403 -21.87 -16.94 6.11
N ASP A 404 -22.66 -18.00 6.02
CA ASP A 404 -22.82 -18.93 7.13
C ASP A 404 -21.52 -19.76 7.35
N ALA A 405 -21.48 -20.59 8.40
CA ALA A 405 -20.30 -21.38 8.73
C ALA A 405 -19.87 -22.35 7.61
N ARG A 406 -20.81 -22.87 6.81
CA ARG A 406 -20.51 -23.80 5.72
C ARG A 406 -19.85 -23.05 4.56
N ASN A 407 -20.44 -21.93 4.16
CA ASN A 407 -19.92 -21.08 3.10
C ASN A 407 -18.59 -20.46 3.49
N LEU A 408 -18.42 -20.04 4.75
CA LEU A 408 -17.14 -19.51 5.25
C LEU A 408 -16.03 -20.56 5.15
N LYS A 409 -16.32 -21.83 5.46
CA LYS A 409 -15.35 -22.90 5.28
C LYS A 409 -14.98 -23.06 3.80
N ALA A 410 -15.96 -23.12 2.89
CA ALA A 410 -15.69 -23.26 1.46
C ALA A 410 -14.91 -22.07 0.88
N TYR A 411 -15.21 -20.86 1.35
CA TYR A 411 -14.47 -19.65 1.02
C TYR A 411 -13.04 -19.69 1.54
N THR A 412 -12.83 -20.17 2.77
CA THR A 412 -11.49 -20.38 3.33
C THR A 412 -10.67 -21.36 2.50
N ASP A 413 -11.27 -22.49 2.13
CA ASP A 413 -10.62 -23.49 1.25
C ASP A 413 -10.24 -22.85 -0.11
N THR A 414 -11.06 -21.93 -0.63
CA THR A 414 -10.76 -21.16 -1.86
C THR A 414 -9.58 -20.22 -1.68
N VAL A 415 -9.55 -19.44 -0.58
CA VAL A 415 -8.46 -18.49 -0.27
C VAL A 415 -7.13 -19.23 -0.15
N ILE A 416 -7.11 -20.37 0.53
CA ILE A 416 -5.91 -21.23 0.65
C ILE A 416 -5.43 -21.70 -0.73
N ALA A 417 -6.36 -22.11 -1.60
CA ALA A 417 -6.02 -22.62 -2.93
C ALA A 417 -5.45 -21.53 -3.86
N VAL A 418 -6.05 -20.33 -3.87
CA VAL A 418 -5.62 -19.25 -4.78
C VAL A 418 -4.32 -18.56 -4.33
N ASN A 419 -3.96 -18.65 -3.05
CA ASN A 419 -2.68 -18.18 -2.51
C ASN A 419 -1.54 -19.20 -2.65
N ASP A 420 -1.79 -20.38 -3.23
CA ASP A 420 -0.81 -21.46 -3.49
C ASP A 420 0.15 -21.73 -2.31
N LEU A 421 -0.42 -21.88 -1.11
CA LEU A 421 0.34 -22.10 0.13
C LEU A 421 1.19 -23.40 0.11
N SER A 422 0.98 -24.26 -0.88
CA SER A 422 1.81 -25.44 -1.13
C SER A 422 3.28 -25.07 -1.39
N ARG A 423 3.54 -23.93 -2.07
CA ARG A 423 4.90 -23.44 -2.33
C ARG A 423 5.64 -23.06 -1.06
N ALA A 424 4.93 -22.45 -0.10
CA ALA A 424 5.51 -22.10 1.20
C ALA A 424 5.95 -23.36 1.98
N THR A 425 5.20 -24.46 1.84
CA THR A 425 5.58 -25.75 2.44
C THR A 425 6.86 -26.30 1.81
N LEU A 426 6.94 -26.31 0.48
CA LEU A 426 8.12 -26.80 -0.26
C LEU A 426 9.38 -25.98 0.04
N ALA A 427 9.25 -24.66 0.11
CA ALA A 427 10.36 -23.75 0.42
C ALA A 427 10.96 -24.00 1.82
N ARG A 428 10.20 -24.60 2.73
CA ARG A 428 10.60 -24.86 4.13
C ARG A 428 11.12 -26.26 4.37
N GLU A 429 11.19 -27.11 3.34
CA GLU A 429 11.76 -28.45 3.51
C GLU A 429 13.24 -28.37 3.91
N ALA A 430 13.61 -29.13 4.93
CA ALA A 430 15.01 -29.20 5.38
C ALA A 430 15.94 -29.72 4.26
N PRO A 431 17.18 -29.22 4.19
CA PRO A 431 18.15 -29.70 3.21
C PRO A 431 18.41 -31.20 3.43
N ARG A 432 18.50 -31.95 2.33
CA ARG A 432 18.75 -33.39 2.39
C ARG A 432 20.23 -33.66 2.64
N ALA A 433 20.52 -34.72 3.39
CA ALA A 433 21.90 -35.15 3.63
C ALA A 433 22.50 -35.80 2.36
N GLY A 434 23.79 -35.55 2.12
CA GLY A 434 24.54 -36.22 1.03
C GLY A 434 24.18 -35.79 -0.39
N VAL A 435 23.43 -34.69 -0.57
CA VAL A 435 23.12 -34.16 -1.90
C VAL A 435 24.36 -33.55 -2.55
N LYS A 436 24.61 -33.92 -3.81
CA LYS A 436 25.70 -33.34 -4.60
C LYS A 436 25.41 -31.87 -4.94
N PRO A 437 26.42 -30.99 -4.93
CA PRO A 437 26.23 -29.60 -5.31
C PRO A 437 25.69 -29.46 -6.73
N LYS A 438 24.78 -28.50 -6.95
CA LYS A 438 24.22 -28.17 -8.28
C LYS A 438 24.00 -26.66 -8.44
N PRO A 439 23.80 -26.12 -9.66
CA PRO A 439 23.66 -24.68 -9.88
C PRO A 439 22.65 -24.01 -8.94
N VAL A 440 21.38 -24.44 -8.99
CA VAL A 440 20.32 -24.00 -8.10
C VAL A 440 19.89 -25.20 -7.24
N PRO A 441 20.13 -25.18 -5.92
CA PRO A 441 19.71 -26.26 -5.02
C PRO A 441 18.18 -26.41 -4.96
N ASP A 442 17.66 -27.61 -4.70
CA ASP A 442 16.19 -27.79 -4.62
C ASP A 442 15.62 -27.23 -3.32
N ARG A 443 16.42 -27.29 -2.25
CA ARG A 443 16.02 -26.87 -0.91
C ARG A 443 17.02 -25.88 -0.35
N ILE A 444 16.51 -24.93 0.44
CA ILE A 444 17.34 -23.94 1.12
C ILE A 444 18.36 -24.67 2.02
N GLY A 445 19.63 -24.33 1.87
CA GLY A 445 20.75 -24.91 2.62
C GLY A 445 21.46 -26.09 1.92
N GLU A 446 20.93 -26.62 0.82
CA GLU A 446 21.66 -27.60 -0.01
C GLU A 446 22.84 -26.93 -0.74
N PRO A 447 23.93 -27.66 -1.03
CA PRO A 447 25.13 -27.06 -1.60
C PRO A 447 24.92 -26.63 -3.06
N SER A 448 25.52 -25.49 -3.43
CA SER A 448 25.61 -25.03 -4.82
C SER A 448 27.03 -25.15 -5.38
N VAL A 449 27.14 -25.30 -6.70
CA VAL A 449 28.44 -25.18 -7.40
C VAL A 449 28.89 -23.72 -7.51
N PHE A 450 27.98 -22.76 -7.35
CA PHE A 450 28.28 -21.34 -7.42
C PHE A 450 28.84 -20.83 -6.10
N LYS A 451 29.97 -20.11 -6.18
CA LYS A 451 30.62 -19.45 -5.04
C LYS A 451 30.29 -17.96 -4.96
N HIS A 452 29.95 -17.36 -6.11
CA HIS A 452 29.65 -15.95 -6.26
C HIS A 452 28.36 -15.82 -7.07
N VAL A 453 27.54 -14.85 -6.69
CA VAL A 453 26.32 -14.48 -7.42
C VAL A 453 26.44 -13.00 -7.74
N VAL A 454 26.31 -12.65 -9.01
CA VAL A 454 26.17 -11.26 -9.46
C VAL A 454 24.70 -11.09 -9.79
N TYR A 455 24.02 -10.25 -9.02
CA TYR A 455 22.61 -9.93 -9.24
C TYR A 455 22.49 -8.56 -9.88
N ILE A 456 21.81 -8.50 -11.03
CA ILE A 456 21.68 -7.29 -11.84
C ILE A 456 20.19 -7.00 -11.99
N ILE A 457 19.78 -5.84 -11.50
CA ILE A 457 18.43 -5.32 -11.70
C ILE A 457 18.45 -4.56 -13.02
N LYS A 458 17.64 -5.00 -13.98
CA LYS A 458 17.44 -4.31 -15.25
C LYS A 458 15.97 -3.93 -15.38
N GLU A 459 15.77 -2.64 -15.52
CA GLU A 459 14.48 -1.99 -15.68
C GLU A 459 14.49 -1.27 -17.07
N ASN A 460 13.41 -0.94 -17.79
CA ASN A 460 11.97 -0.83 -17.51
C ASN A 460 11.16 -1.57 -18.59
N ARG A 461 11.54 -2.81 -18.88
CA ARG A 461 11.01 -3.58 -20.01
C ARG A 461 10.60 -4.97 -19.58
N THR A 462 9.46 -5.42 -20.09
CA THR A 462 8.96 -6.77 -19.84
C THR A 462 9.79 -7.80 -20.59
N TYR A 463 9.68 -9.07 -20.18
CA TYR A 463 10.34 -10.20 -20.84
C TYR A 463 10.05 -10.21 -22.35
N ASP A 464 8.78 -10.20 -22.75
CA ASP A 464 8.40 -10.30 -24.16
C ASP A 464 8.86 -9.10 -24.99
N GLN A 465 8.94 -7.90 -24.41
CA GLN A 465 9.42 -6.72 -25.12
C GLN A 465 10.87 -6.86 -25.60
N ILE A 466 11.70 -7.64 -24.91
CA ILE A 466 13.12 -7.84 -25.23
C ILE A 466 13.37 -9.21 -25.83
N LEU A 467 12.87 -10.28 -25.20
CA LEU A 467 13.22 -11.68 -25.50
C LEU A 467 12.06 -12.45 -26.14
N GLY A 468 10.97 -11.79 -26.52
CA GLY A 468 9.81 -12.44 -27.15
C GLY A 468 10.14 -13.14 -28.47
N ASP A 469 11.21 -12.73 -29.17
CA ASP A 469 11.72 -13.35 -30.40
C ASP A 469 12.65 -14.55 -30.17
N MET A 470 13.04 -14.84 -28.92
CA MET A 470 13.86 -16.02 -28.59
C MET A 470 13.02 -17.29 -28.53
N LYS A 471 13.11 -18.12 -29.59
CA LYS A 471 12.37 -19.38 -29.73
C LYS A 471 12.62 -20.42 -28.62
N GLN A 472 13.71 -20.27 -27.88
CA GLN A 472 14.11 -21.16 -26.79
C GLN A 472 13.24 -20.97 -25.53
N GLY A 473 12.60 -19.81 -25.39
CA GLY A 473 11.74 -19.50 -24.24
C GLY A 473 10.27 -19.40 -24.64
N ASN A 474 9.42 -19.28 -23.61
CA ASN A 474 7.98 -19.08 -23.73
C ASN A 474 7.64 -17.60 -23.92
N GLY A 475 8.22 -16.98 -24.95
CA GLY A 475 7.96 -15.59 -25.33
C GLY A 475 6.94 -15.44 -26.46
N ASP A 476 6.30 -14.28 -26.55
CA ASP A 476 5.44 -13.91 -27.67
C ASP A 476 6.18 -12.96 -28.64
N PRO A 477 6.58 -13.43 -29.84
CA PRO A 477 7.23 -12.58 -30.83
C PRO A 477 6.39 -11.38 -31.29
N ALA A 478 5.06 -11.43 -31.15
CA ALA A 478 4.17 -10.32 -31.51
C ALA A 478 4.24 -9.15 -30.52
N LEU A 479 4.75 -9.39 -29.30
CA LEU A 479 4.99 -8.38 -28.27
C LEU A 479 6.44 -7.87 -28.27
N CYS A 480 7.34 -8.53 -29.02
CA CYS A 480 8.75 -8.14 -29.09
C CYS A 480 8.93 -6.80 -29.82
N THR A 481 9.46 -5.82 -29.09
CA THR A 481 9.72 -4.46 -29.58
C THR A 481 11.21 -4.22 -29.78
N TYR A 482 12.05 -4.86 -28.95
CA TYR A 482 13.49 -4.66 -28.85
C TYR A 482 14.27 -5.96 -29.06
N GLY A 483 13.93 -6.71 -30.10
CA GLY A 483 14.55 -8.01 -30.41
C GLY A 483 16.05 -7.95 -30.70
N VAL A 484 16.63 -9.05 -31.18
CA VAL A 484 18.09 -9.25 -31.25
C VAL A 484 18.88 -8.12 -31.94
N ASN A 485 18.30 -7.47 -32.95
CA ASN A 485 18.96 -6.36 -33.66
C ASN A 485 19.11 -5.09 -32.81
N ILE A 486 18.28 -4.93 -31.77
CA ILE A 486 18.29 -3.78 -30.86
C ILE A 486 18.95 -4.15 -29.52
N THR A 487 18.79 -5.40 -29.05
CA THR A 487 19.37 -5.87 -27.78
C THR A 487 20.32 -7.06 -27.95
N PRO A 488 21.34 -6.96 -28.84
CA PRO A 488 22.18 -8.11 -29.20
C PRO A 488 22.95 -8.68 -28.00
N ASN A 489 23.37 -7.84 -27.06
CA ASN A 489 24.08 -8.29 -25.86
C ASN A 489 23.18 -9.11 -24.93
N THR A 490 21.92 -8.72 -24.74
CA THR A 490 20.98 -9.48 -23.90
C THR A 490 20.68 -10.84 -24.53
N HIS A 491 20.44 -10.87 -25.85
CA HIS A 491 20.23 -12.12 -26.58
C HIS A 491 21.43 -13.05 -26.50
N LYS A 492 22.63 -12.51 -26.73
CA LYS A 492 23.88 -13.27 -26.63
C LYS A 492 24.09 -13.88 -25.25
N LEU A 493 23.79 -13.15 -24.16
CA LEU A 493 23.84 -13.70 -22.81
C LEU A 493 22.87 -14.88 -22.63
N CYS A 494 21.66 -14.79 -23.17
CA CYS A 494 20.70 -15.88 -23.10
C CYS A 494 21.13 -17.11 -23.94
N GLU A 495 21.77 -16.89 -25.09
CA GLU A 495 22.30 -17.95 -25.97
C GLU A 495 23.53 -18.65 -25.38
N GLU A 496 24.45 -17.89 -24.78
CA GLU A 496 25.71 -18.41 -24.23
C GLU A 496 25.54 -19.08 -22.86
N PHE A 497 24.58 -18.60 -22.06
CA PHE A 497 24.36 -19.08 -20.70
C PHE A 497 23.01 -19.79 -20.56
N MET A 498 21.99 -19.08 -20.06
CA MET A 498 20.69 -19.66 -19.75
C MET A 498 19.61 -18.60 -19.99
N LEU A 499 18.58 -18.99 -20.72
CA LEU A 499 17.32 -18.26 -20.78
C LEU A 499 16.40 -18.79 -19.68
N LEU A 500 16.03 -17.91 -18.76
CA LEU A 500 14.99 -18.17 -17.77
C LEU A 500 13.74 -17.41 -18.21
N ASP A 501 12.62 -18.11 -18.34
CA ASP A 501 11.31 -17.55 -18.58
C ASP A 501 10.37 -17.85 -17.40
N ASN A 502 9.13 -17.35 -17.49
CA ASN A 502 8.08 -17.59 -16.49
C ASN A 502 8.47 -17.18 -15.05
N PHE A 503 9.35 -16.19 -14.93
CA PHE A 503 9.71 -15.55 -13.66
C PHE A 503 8.88 -14.27 -13.49
N HIS A 504 7.96 -14.30 -12.53
CA HIS A 504 6.99 -13.22 -12.31
C HIS A 504 7.44 -12.35 -11.16
N ALA A 505 7.32 -11.03 -11.32
CA ALA A 505 7.51 -10.05 -10.27
C ALA A 505 6.18 -9.33 -10.01
N SER A 506 5.91 -8.98 -8.75
CA SER A 506 4.70 -8.23 -8.38
C SER A 506 4.78 -6.73 -8.72
N GLY A 507 5.84 -6.29 -9.42
CA GLY A 507 6.07 -4.88 -9.72
C GLY A 507 5.44 -4.42 -11.03
N LYS A 508 4.57 -3.40 -10.96
CA LYS A 508 3.91 -2.76 -12.12
C LYS A 508 4.75 -1.57 -12.63
N CYS A 509 5.52 -0.94 -11.76
CA CYS A 509 6.51 0.10 -12.06
C CYS A 509 7.80 0.00 -11.19
N SER A 510 8.73 0.97 -11.33
CA SER A 510 10.03 0.96 -10.62
C SER A 510 9.89 0.85 -9.11
N ALA A 511 8.97 1.62 -8.53
CA ALA A 511 8.83 1.69 -7.08
C ALA A 511 8.51 0.32 -6.47
N GLU A 512 7.54 -0.41 -7.05
CA GLU A 512 7.21 -1.77 -6.62
C GLU A 512 8.29 -2.79 -7.04
N GLY A 513 8.82 -2.66 -8.26
CA GLY A 513 9.80 -3.58 -8.83
C GLY A 513 11.08 -3.66 -7.99
N HIS A 514 11.59 -2.52 -7.54
CA HIS A 514 12.74 -2.46 -6.62
C HIS A 514 12.41 -3.05 -5.26
N GLN A 515 11.24 -2.73 -4.67
CA GLN A 515 10.85 -3.34 -3.39
C GLN A 515 10.73 -4.87 -3.48
N TRP A 516 10.06 -5.38 -4.51
CA TRP A 516 9.89 -6.82 -4.68
C TRP A 516 11.24 -7.50 -4.92
N THR A 517 12.09 -6.89 -5.75
CA THR A 517 13.40 -7.44 -6.08
C THR A 517 14.34 -7.49 -4.87
N ASP A 518 14.35 -6.43 -4.07
CA ASP A 518 15.28 -6.31 -2.95
C ASP A 518 14.73 -6.86 -1.64
N ALA A 519 13.42 -6.80 -1.41
CA ALA A 519 12.78 -7.18 -0.15
C ALA A 519 11.82 -8.37 -0.26
N SER A 520 11.60 -8.92 -1.47
CA SER A 520 10.65 -10.01 -1.77
C SER A 520 9.18 -9.71 -1.50
N ILE A 521 8.86 -8.46 -1.15
CA ILE A 521 7.49 -8.01 -0.86
C ILE A 521 7.31 -6.53 -1.22
N VAL A 522 6.09 -6.19 -1.63
CA VAL A 522 5.63 -4.80 -1.78
C VAL A 522 4.74 -4.50 -0.57
N THR A 523 5.06 -3.45 0.19
CA THR A 523 4.32 -3.09 1.40
C THR A 523 3.03 -2.33 1.07
N ASP A 524 2.10 -2.30 2.02
CA ASP A 524 0.82 -1.59 1.87
C ASP A 524 0.98 -0.11 1.53
N TYR A 525 2.05 0.52 2.04
CA TYR A 525 2.42 1.87 1.67
C TYR A 525 2.57 2.04 0.15
N ILE A 526 3.29 1.14 -0.51
CA ILE A 526 3.54 1.24 -1.96
C ILE A 526 2.27 0.92 -2.74
N GLU A 527 1.55 -0.15 -2.37
CA GLU A 527 0.33 -0.57 -3.07
C GLU A 527 -0.74 0.54 -3.10
N LYS A 528 -0.88 1.28 -1.99
CA LYS A 528 -1.79 2.43 -1.91
C LYS A 528 -1.29 3.67 -2.66
N ASN A 529 0.02 3.83 -2.82
CA ASN A 529 0.64 5.00 -3.45
C ASN A 529 0.80 4.90 -4.96
N MET A 530 0.54 3.74 -5.56
CA MET A 530 0.68 3.56 -7.01
C MET A 530 0.01 4.68 -7.80
N ARG A 531 0.80 5.31 -8.69
CA ARG A 531 0.53 6.53 -9.49
C ARG A 531 0.30 7.84 -8.76
N ALA A 532 -0.05 7.79 -7.48
CA ALA A 532 -0.23 9.00 -6.68
C ALA A 532 1.10 9.55 -6.19
N TRP A 533 1.95 8.71 -5.61
CA TRP A 533 3.28 9.06 -5.10
C TRP A 533 3.29 10.28 -4.19
N PHE A 534 2.22 10.50 -3.41
CA PHE A 534 2.03 11.74 -2.66
C PHE A 534 3.19 12.03 -1.72
N ARG A 535 3.75 11.01 -1.06
CA ARG A 535 4.89 11.18 -0.14
C ARG A 535 6.24 10.94 -0.82
N SER A 536 6.38 9.87 -1.60
CA SER A 536 7.64 9.55 -2.28
C SER A 536 7.47 8.57 -3.45
N TYR A 537 8.41 8.62 -4.40
CA TYR A 537 8.62 7.59 -5.42
C TYR A 537 9.89 6.77 -5.07
N ALA A 538 9.72 5.75 -4.22
CA ALA A 538 10.80 5.09 -3.49
C ALA A 538 11.65 4.07 -4.29
N HIS A 539 11.91 4.33 -5.57
CA HIS A 539 12.72 3.46 -6.42
C HIS A 539 14.19 3.33 -5.98
N VAL A 540 14.75 4.32 -5.27
CA VAL A 540 16.15 4.32 -4.77
C VAL A 540 16.28 4.08 -3.26
N GLN A 541 15.22 3.61 -2.60
CA GLN A 541 15.22 3.29 -1.16
C GLN A 541 15.67 4.47 -0.27
N THR A 542 14.93 5.58 -0.35
CA THR A 542 15.18 6.81 0.44
C THR A 542 14.13 7.10 1.51
N ASP A 543 13.11 6.24 1.64
CA ASP A 543 11.97 6.42 2.52
C ASP A 543 11.82 5.23 3.48
N ALA A 544 12.11 5.43 4.77
CA ALA A 544 12.01 4.36 5.76
C ALA A 544 10.59 3.85 6.04
N LEU A 545 9.53 4.53 5.58
CA LEU A 545 8.17 4.01 5.63
C LEU A 545 7.94 2.84 4.66
N VAL A 546 8.77 2.74 3.62
CA VAL A 546 8.63 1.76 2.54
C VAL A 546 9.25 0.42 2.90
N TYR A 547 10.32 0.43 3.70
CA TYR A 547 11.14 -0.76 3.94
C TYR A 547 10.34 -1.83 4.67
N ALA A 548 10.40 -3.05 4.12
CA ALA A 548 9.77 -4.19 4.74
C ALA A 548 10.37 -4.44 6.15
N PRO A 549 9.55 -4.79 7.14
CA PRO A 549 10.03 -5.11 8.50
C PRO A 549 10.90 -6.37 8.54
N THR A 550 10.96 -7.14 7.45
CA THR A 550 11.84 -8.30 7.28
C THR A 550 13.22 -7.94 6.74
N GLY A 551 13.43 -6.68 6.34
CA GLY A 551 14.62 -6.23 5.64
C GLY A 551 14.72 -6.75 4.21
N PHE A 552 15.94 -6.70 3.67
CA PHE A 552 16.24 -6.96 2.27
C PHE A 552 17.06 -8.25 2.06
N LEU A 553 17.23 -8.65 0.79
CA LEU A 553 17.98 -9.83 0.38
C LEU A 553 19.43 -9.79 0.89
N TRP A 554 20.06 -8.62 0.93
CA TRP A 554 21.40 -8.46 1.49
C TRP A 554 21.44 -8.67 3.00
N ASP A 555 20.41 -8.25 3.73
CA ASP A 555 20.31 -8.51 5.18
C ASP A 555 20.19 -10.02 5.42
N ASN A 556 19.37 -10.71 4.62
CA ASN A 556 19.24 -12.16 4.67
C ASN A 556 20.55 -12.87 4.29
N ALA A 557 21.30 -12.39 3.29
CA ALA A 557 22.58 -12.97 2.92
C ALA A 557 23.63 -12.81 4.03
N MET A 558 23.72 -11.60 4.62
CA MET A 558 24.64 -11.32 5.72
C MET A 558 24.31 -12.13 6.98
N SER A 559 23.01 -12.31 7.31
CA SER A 559 22.59 -13.14 8.45
C SER A 559 22.95 -14.62 8.29
N HIS A 560 23.13 -15.08 7.04
CA HIS A 560 23.62 -16.42 6.69
C HIS A 560 25.14 -16.46 6.41
N ALA A 561 25.88 -15.52 7.01
CA ALA A 561 27.34 -15.42 6.92
C ALA A 561 27.88 -15.34 5.48
N LYS A 562 27.14 -14.71 4.57
CA LYS A 562 27.62 -14.38 3.22
C LYS A 562 28.14 -12.94 3.18
N SER A 563 29.18 -12.73 2.40
CA SER A 563 29.67 -11.39 2.07
C SER A 563 28.78 -10.77 0.99
N VAL A 564 28.43 -9.49 1.16
CA VAL A 564 27.64 -8.73 0.20
C VAL A 564 28.37 -7.44 -0.15
N ARG A 565 28.28 -7.04 -1.43
CA ARG A 565 28.69 -5.73 -1.92
C ARG A 565 27.59 -5.19 -2.84
N ILE A 566 27.17 -3.95 -2.62
CA ILE A 566 26.14 -3.29 -3.42
C ILE A 566 26.80 -2.29 -4.37
N TYR A 567 26.39 -2.32 -5.63
CA TYR A 567 26.87 -1.43 -6.69
C TYR A 567 25.68 -0.64 -7.25
N GLY A 568 25.40 0.52 -6.65
CA GLY A 568 24.45 1.49 -7.18
C GLY A 568 22.97 1.33 -6.82
N GLU A 569 22.58 0.25 -6.14
CA GLU A 569 21.22 0.10 -5.57
C GLU A 569 21.12 0.78 -4.20
N ALA A 570 19.89 1.16 -3.80
CA ALA A 570 19.58 1.74 -2.49
C ALA A 570 20.45 2.97 -2.11
N SER A 571 20.80 3.79 -3.10
CA SER A 571 21.70 4.93 -2.92
C SER A 571 21.54 6.02 -3.97
N VAL A 572 22.01 7.22 -3.64
CA VAL A 572 22.06 8.41 -4.52
C VAL A 572 23.49 8.93 -4.53
N PRO A 573 24.08 9.27 -5.68
CA PRO A 573 25.45 9.75 -5.73
C PRO A 573 25.44 11.25 -5.47
N VAL A 574 26.26 11.68 -4.52
CA VAL A 574 26.50 13.09 -4.24
C VAL A 574 27.74 13.50 -5.02
N ILE A 575 27.52 14.26 -6.09
CA ILE A 575 28.58 14.76 -6.97
C ILE A 575 29.21 16.00 -6.34
N GLU A 576 30.53 16.01 -6.22
CA GLU A 576 31.24 17.17 -5.68
C GLU A 576 31.22 18.35 -6.67
N ASN A 577 31.21 19.59 -6.14
CA ASN A 577 31.28 20.83 -6.93
C ASN A 577 30.08 21.10 -7.87
N ASP A 578 28.92 20.48 -7.60
CA ASP A 578 27.67 20.71 -8.34
C ASP A 578 27.77 20.50 -9.87
N LEU A 579 28.71 19.64 -10.31
CA LEU A 579 28.95 19.33 -11.72
C LEU A 579 27.65 18.88 -12.40
N LYS A 580 27.38 19.41 -13.59
CA LYS A 580 26.23 19.00 -14.40
C LYS A 580 26.61 17.83 -15.29
N TRP A 581 25.61 17.15 -15.86
CA TRP A 581 25.81 16.06 -16.81
C TRP A 581 26.84 16.39 -17.90
N ALA A 582 26.82 17.61 -18.45
CA ALA A 582 27.75 18.03 -19.50
C ALA A 582 29.21 18.07 -19.01
N ASP A 583 29.44 18.49 -17.77
CA ASP A 583 30.78 18.54 -17.17
C ASP A 583 31.31 17.12 -16.92
N ILE A 584 30.45 16.25 -16.37
CA ILE A 584 30.72 14.83 -16.12
C ILE A 584 31.06 14.12 -17.43
N TYR A 585 30.26 14.34 -18.47
CA TYR A 585 30.49 13.78 -19.79
C TYR A 585 31.81 14.26 -20.40
N LYS A 586 32.13 15.56 -20.29
CA LYS A 586 33.40 16.11 -20.77
C LYS A 586 34.59 15.50 -20.03
N LYS A 587 34.51 15.37 -18.70
CA LYS A 587 35.54 14.71 -17.88
C LYS A 587 35.76 13.27 -18.32
N TYR A 588 34.68 12.50 -18.48
CA TYR A 588 34.75 11.13 -18.98
C TYR A 588 35.43 11.04 -20.36
N LYS A 589 35.04 11.92 -21.31
CA LYS A 589 35.68 11.98 -22.65
C LYS A 589 37.17 12.31 -22.61
N ASN A 590 37.62 13.02 -21.57
CA ASN A 590 39.02 13.37 -21.34
C ASN A 590 39.78 12.31 -20.52
N GLY A 591 39.12 11.24 -20.06
CA GLY A 591 39.71 10.28 -19.12
C GLY A 591 39.93 10.84 -17.72
N GLU A 592 39.26 11.94 -17.37
CA GLU A 592 39.29 12.54 -16.05
C GLU A 592 38.28 11.85 -15.12
N LYS A 593 38.65 11.69 -13.84
CA LYS A 593 37.73 11.21 -12.83
C LYS A 593 36.71 12.27 -12.43
N VAL A 594 35.52 11.80 -12.08
CA VAL A 594 34.48 12.57 -11.41
C VAL A 594 34.48 12.13 -9.96
N GLU A 595 34.71 13.07 -9.05
CA GLU A 595 34.66 12.79 -7.61
C GLU A 595 33.20 12.84 -7.14
N PHE A 596 32.78 11.76 -6.49
CA PHE A 596 31.46 11.60 -5.89
C PHE A 596 31.55 10.56 -4.78
N TYR A 597 30.52 10.51 -3.94
CA TYR A 597 30.31 9.40 -3.01
C TYR A 597 28.84 9.02 -3.01
N ASN A 598 28.51 7.79 -2.60
CA ASN A 598 27.12 7.35 -2.52
C ASN A 598 26.56 7.52 -1.11
N GLN A 599 25.42 8.18 -1.04
CA GLN A 599 24.62 8.32 0.17
C GLN A 599 23.47 7.31 0.16
N THR A 600 23.18 6.73 1.33
CA THR A 600 22.02 5.87 1.55
C THR A 600 21.33 6.26 2.86
N THR A 601 20.02 6.06 2.92
CA THR A 601 19.23 6.25 4.16
C THR A 601 19.15 4.98 5.01
N ILE A 602 19.54 3.83 4.46
CA ILE A 602 19.53 2.53 5.14
C ILE A 602 20.89 2.34 5.83
N GLU A 603 20.92 2.47 7.16
CA GLU A 603 22.17 2.39 7.93
C GLU A 603 22.96 1.09 7.68
N PRO A 604 22.34 -0.12 7.66
CA PRO A 604 23.04 -1.36 7.32
C PRO A 604 23.72 -1.35 5.94
N VAL A 605 23.17 -0.64 4.96
CA VAL A 605 23.69 -0.60 3.58
C VAL A 605 25.00 0.16 3.48
N LYS A 606 25.25 1.16 4.36
CA LYS A 606 26.46 2.01 4.29
C LYS A 606 27.78 1.23 4.23
N LYS A 607 27.88 0.11 4.95
CA LYS A 607 29.11 -0.70 5.03
C LYS A 607 29.32 -1.58 3.80
N ILE A 608 28.25 -1.96 3.13
CA ILE A 608 28.29 -2.86 1.96
C ILE A 608 28.16 -2.10 0.63
N LEU A 609 27.78 -0.83 0.65
CA LEU A 609 27.65 0.02 -0.53
C LEU A 609 29.00 0.46 -1.11
N SER A 610 29.16 0.26 -2.41
CA SER A 610 30.28 0.80 -3.17
C SER A 610 30.22 2.32 -3.21
N GLN A 611 31.26 2.97 -2.69
CA GLN A 611 31.36 4.44 -2.70
C GLN A 611 31.87 4.98 -4.03
N THR A 612 32.43 4.12 -4.89
CA THR A 612 33.09 4.52 -6.15
C THR A 612 32.36 3.99 -7.38
N TYR A 613 31.15 3.45 -7.22
CA TYR A 613 30.31 3.01 -8.34
C TYR A 613 29.06 3.89 -8.40
N PRO A 614 28.84 4.68 -9.46
CA PRO A 614 27.71 5.61 -9.50
C PRO A 614 26.37 4.89 -9.45
N SER A 615 25.46 5.32 -8.57
CA SER A 615 24.10 4.74 -8.52
C SER A 615 23.25 5.12 -9.72
N TYR A 616 22.16 4.37 -9.93
CA TYR A 616 21.32 4.49 -11.13
C TYR A 616 20.42 5.73 -11.12
N GLY A 617 19.97 6.20 -9.95
CA GLY A 617 18.99 7.29 -9.82
C GLY A 617 19.45 8.67 -10.30
N SER A 618 20.74 8.81 -10.58
CA SER A 618 21.39 10.00 -11.11
C SER A 618 21.64 9.80 -12.61
N HIS A 619 20.80 10.41 -13.44
CA HIS A 619 20.95 10.36 -14.91
C HIS A 619 22.20 11.11 -15.41
N GLU A 620 22.98 11.69 -14.50
CA GLU A 620 24.26 12.33 -14.75
C GLU A 620 25.33 11.35 -15.27
N PHE A 621 25.34 10.11 -14.78
CA PHE A 621 26.24 9.06 -15.26
C PHE A 621 25.53 8.20 -16.32
N SER A 622 26.20 7.94 -17.45
CA SER A 622 25.68 7.03 -18.47
C SER A 622 25.96 5.57 -18.12
N ASP A 623 25.22 4.64 -18.72
CA ASP A 623 25.47 3.20 -18.53
C ASP A 623 26.87 2.79 -18.99
N VAL A 624 27.42 3.48 -19.99
CA VAL A 624 28.81 3.27 -20.45
C VAL A 624 29.80 3.68 -19.35
N MET A 625 29.57 4.83 -18.69
CA MET A 625 30.43 5.29 -17.58
C MET A 625 30.35 4.38 -16.35
N ARG A 626 29.23 3.67 -16.14
CA ARG A 626 29.09 2.69 -15.05
C ARG A 626 29.75 1.36 -15.37
N ALA A 627 29.85 1.03 -16.66
CA ALA A 627 30.45 -0.22 -17.13
C ALA A 627 31.99 -0.15 -17.22
N ASP A 628 32.53 1.03 -17.54
CA ASP A 628 33.97 1.35 -17.55
C ASP A 628 34.54 1.50 -16.12
#